data_AF-A0A7C5VD96-F1
#
_entry.id   AF-A0A7C5VD96-F1
#
_cell.length_a   1.000
_cell.length_b   1.000
_cell.length_c   1.000
_cell.angle_alpha   90.00
_cell.angle_beta   90.00
_cell.angle_gamma   90.00
#
_symmetry.space_group_name_H-M   'P 1'
#
loop_
_entity.id
_entity.type
_entity.pdbx_description
1 polymer ?
#
loop_
_entity_poly.entity_id
_entity_poly.type
_entity_poly.pdbx_seq_one_letter_code
_entity_poly.pdbx_strand_id
1 'polypeptide(L)'
;MCSNLVRRCAAWMACLICIAVGGVLPAQQPAESDASSPKAAVKSLYAAVIRGDARAVRQLLIVENDPDKQLVGAYAELILSGKKLSDAAKQKFPGAVGAFTQGTVSPEDAARVDAAPLTVEGDTATLRLEDRDQTLKLQRQPDGWRLVMPDMVGDDPQHRIDRLALLKGLSEAMTLCAEEISGGKFATAHDAENAVRDRLGAVLDKAMKSPPPTSKPTTRH
;
A
#
# COMPACT_ATOMS: atom_id res chain seq x y z
N MET A 1 17.45 35.48 -50.30
CA MET A 1 17.15 36.07 -48.98
C MET A 1 17.04 34.92 -47.99
N CYS A 2 18.11 34.17 -47.71
CA CYS A 2 19.28 34.46 -46.86
C CYS A 2 18.94 34.67 -45.37
N SER A 3 19.04 33.55 -44.63
CA SER A 3 19.88 33.38 -43.44
C SER A 3 19.73 34.35 -42.27
N ASN A 4 19.18 33.86 -41.15
CA ASN A 4 19.59 34.26 -39.81
C ASN A 4 19.54 33.04 -38.87
N LEU A 5 20.45 32.11 -39.17
CA LEU A 5 21.00 31.14 -38.25
C LEU A 5 22.39 31.68 -37.84
N VAL A 6 22.83 31.39 -36.61
CA VAL A 6 24.21 31.57 -36.11
C VAL A 6 24.57 32.98 -35.62
N ARG A 7 24.55 33.15 -34.28
CA ARG A 7 25.41 34.00 -33.43
C ARG A 7 24.80 33.93 -32.03
N ARG A 8 25.33 33.15 -31.09
CA ARG A 8 26.43 33.58 -30.21
C ARG A 8 27.05 32.36 -29.51
N CYS A 9 28.26 32.01 -29.95
CA CYS A 9 29.23 31.27 -29.15
C CYS A 9 29.83 32.20 -28.08
N ALA A 10 30.37 31.57 -27.03
CA ALA A 10 31.43 32.05 -26.14
C ALA A 10 31.09 33.18 -25.16
N ALA A 11 30.86 32.81 -23.89
CA ALA A 11 31.67 33.26 -22.75
C ALA A 11 31.08 32.65 -21.47
N TRP A 12 31.91 32.52 -20.43
CA TRP A 12 31.62 31.99 -19.08
C TRP A 12 31.86 30.49 -18.88
N MET A 13 33.08 30.11 -19.22
CA MET A 13 33.82 29.01 -18.61
C MET A 13 34.58 29.59 -17.40
N ALA A 14 33.90 29.73 -16.26
CA ALA A 14 34.51 30.18 -15.00
C ALA A 14 34.25 29.14 -13.91
N CYS A 15 35.21 28.22 -13.80
CA CYS A 15 35.71 27.56 -12.59
C CYS A 15 34.92 27.86 -11.29
N LEU A 16 33.90 27.05 -10.99
CA LEU A 16 33.49 26.81 -9.61
C LEU A 16 33.75 25.34 -9.31
N ILE A 17 34.93 25.09 -8.76
CA ILE A 17 35.27 23.83 -8.09
C ILE A 17 34.41 23.81 -6.81
N CYS A 18 33.16 23.38 -6.93
CA CYS A 18 32.39 22.95 -5.78
C CYS A 18 33.03 21.66 -5.28
N ILE A 19 33.90 21.77 -4.28
CA ILE A 19 34.29 20.67 -3.42
C ILE A 19 33.00 20.20 -2.76
N ALA A 20 32.29 19.28 -3.42
CA ALA A 20 31.22 18.52 -2.84
C ALA A 20 31.88 17.63 -1.78
N VAL A 21 32.02 18.16 -0.57
CA VAL A 21 32.25 17.36 0.63
C VAL A 21 31.04 16.44 0.71
N GLY A 22 31.20 15.24 0.15
CA GLY A 22 30.21 14.18 0.16
C GLY A 22 30.00 13.73 1.59
N GLY A 23 29.19 14.48 2.34
CA GLY A 23 28.66 14.05 3.61
C GLY A 23 27.84 12.80 3.33
N VAL A 24 28.42 11.64 3.64
CA VAL A 24 27.68 10.39 3.75
C VAL A 24 26.66 10.62 4.86
N LEU A 25 25.44 11.00 4.47
CA LEU A 25 24.33 11.02 5.41
C LEU A 25 24.22 9.59 5.95
N PRO A 26 24.28 9.39 7.27
CA PRO A 26 24.13 8.07 7.84
C PRO A 26 22.82 7.51 7.33
N ALA A 27 22.89 6.38 6.62
CA ALA A 27 21.70 5.65 6.23
C ALA A 27 20.96 5.31 7.53
N GLN A 28 19.82 5.98 7.78
CA GLN A 28 18.99 5.67 8.93
C GLN A 28 18.63 4.19 8.81
N GLN A 29 19.13 3.38 9.73
CA GLN A 29 18.76 1.98 9.78
C GLN A 29 17.22 1.92 9.92
N PRO A 30 16.55 1.06 9.14
CA PRO A 30 15.11 0.87 9.29
C PRO A 30 14.80 0.57 10.75
N ALA A 31 13.88 1.35 11.34
CA ALA A 31 13.45 1.11 12.70
C ALA A 31 12.95 -0.34 12.81
N GLU A 32 13.51 -1.10 13.75
CA GLU A 32 13.12 -2.49 13.96
C GLU A 32 11.64 -2.57 14.33
N SER A 33 10.91 -3.51 13.71
CA SER A 33 9.49 -3.68 13.98
C SER A 33 9.31 -4.50 15.25
N ASP A 34 8.63 -3.94 16.24
CA ASP A 34 8.27 -4.67 17.46
C ASP A 34 7.08 -5.59 17.15
N ALA A 35 7.33 -6.88 17.15
CA ALA A 35 6.35 -7.94 16.97
C ALA A 35 6.19 -8.83 18.23
N SER A 36 6.62 -8.34 19.40
CA SER A 36 6.64 -9.10 20.66
C SER A 36 5.25 -9.46 21.20
N SER A 37 4.24 -8.66 20.85
CA SER A 37 2.82 -8.87 21.21
C SER A 37 1.89 -8.54 20.04
N PRO A 38 0.62 -9.01 20.05
CA PRO A 38 -0.31 -8.68 18.98
C PRO A 38 -0.52 -7.17 18.78
N LYS A 39 -0.68 -6.41 19.87
CA LYS A 39 -0.84 -4.96 19.81
C LYS A 39 0.42 -4.26 19.30
N ALA A 40 1.60 -4.69 19.76
CA ALA A 40 2.87 -4.16 19.28
C ALA A 40 3.03 -4.36 17.76
N ALA A 41 2.71 -5.55 17.25
CA ALA A 41 2.78 -5.84 15.81
C ALA A 41 1.88 -4.93 14.97
N VAL A 42 0.62 -4.69 15.40
CA VAL A 42 -0.28 -3.76 14.70
C VAL A 42 0.24 -2.33 14.73
N LYS A 43 0.75 -1.85 15.87
CA LYS A 43 1.33 -0.51 15.98
C LYS A 43 2.58 -0.35 15.13
N SER A 44 3.44 -1.37 15.10
CA SER A 44 4.61 -1.43 14.23
C SER A 44 4.21 -1.36 12.75
N LEU A 45 3.14 -2.07 12.37
CA LEU A 45 2.62 -2.04 11.00
C LEU A 45 2.12 -0.64 10.66
N TYR A 46 1.37 -0.01 11.57
CA TYR A 46 0.86 1.34 11.37
C TYR A 46 2.00 2.35 11.22
N ALA A 47 3.02 2.25 12.06
CA ALA A 47 4.21 3.09 11.97
C ALA A 47 4.97 2.86 10.65
N ALA A 48 5.09 1.61 10.19
CA ALA A 48 5.69 1.26 8.90
C ALA A 48 4.91 1.86 7.73
N VAL A 49 3.58 1.77 7.74
CA VAL A 49 2.71 2.40 6.75
C VAL A 49 2.94 3.90 6.75
N ILE A 50 2.86 4.58 7.90
CA ILE A 50 3.06 6.04 8.01
C ILE A 50 4.40 6.49 7.43
N ARG A 51 5.47 5.70 7.60
CA ARG A 51 6.81 5.98 7.03
C ARG A 51 6.96 5.60 5.55
N GLY A 52 6.00 4.87 4.97
CA GLY A 52 6.13 4.33 3.61
C GLY A 52 7.13 3.16 3.52
N ASP A 53 7.38 2.45 4.62
CA ASP A 53 8.39 1.38 4.68
C ASP A 53 7.82 0.05 4.17
N ALA A 54 7.95 -0.17 2.86
CA ALA A 54 7.46 -1.39 2.20
C ALA A 54 8.05 -2.68 2.77
N ARG A 55 9.31 -2.64 3.23
CA ARG A 55 9.96 -3.84 3.79
C ARG A 55 9.33 -4.19 5.12
N ALA A 56 9.20 -3.22 6.03
CA ALA A 56 8.59 -3.44 7.33
C ALA A 56 7.11 -3.84 7.21
N VAL A 57 6.35 -3.22 6.29
CA VAL A 57 4.97 -3.63 6.02
C VAL A 57 4.92 -5.11 5.61
N ARG A 58 5.72 -5.54 4.62
CA ARG A 58 5.74 -6.97 4.20
C ARG A 58 6.13 -7.93 5.33
N GLN A 59 7.05 -7.53 6.22
CA GLN A 59 7.48 -8.36 7.34
C GLN A 59 6.38 -8.58 8.38
N LEU A 60 5.45 -7.63 8.52
CA LEU A 60 4.37 -7.67 9.51
C LEU A 60 3.07 -8.28 8.99
N LEU A 61 3.05 -8.71 7.73
CA LEU A 61 1.90 -9.38 7.10
C LEU A 61 2.21 -10.86 6.87
N ILE A 62 1.16 -11.68 6.90
CA ILE A 62 1.16 -13.05 6.38
C ILE A 62 -0.10 -13.34 5.59
N VAL A 63 0.00 -14.30 4.68
CA VAL A 63 -1.12 -14.93 3.98
C VAL A 63 -0.91 -16.44 4.14
N GLU A 64 -1.89 -17.14 4.72
CA GLU A 64 -1.73 -18.54 5.16
C GLU A 64 -1.33 -19.48 4.01
N ASN A 65 -1.85 -19.24 2.80
CA ASN A 65 -1.64 -20.08 1.62
C ASN A 65 -0.82 -19.39 0.51
N ASP A 66 0.24 -18.67 0.88
CA ASP A 66 1.12 -17.94 -0.04
C ASP A 66 2.59 -18.35 0.11
N PRO A 67 2.97 -19.57 -0.34
CA PRO A 67 4.31 -20.10 -0.14
C PRO A 67 5.41 -19.22 -0.75
N ASP A 68 5.08 -18.51 -1.84
CA ASP A 68 6.01 -17.63 -2.55
C ASP A 68 5.96 -16.17 -2.05
N LYS A 69 5.12 -15.86 -1.07
CA LYS A 69 4.92 -14.52 -0.50
C LYS A 69 4.52 -13.45 -1.52
N GLN A 70 3.94 -13.85 -2.65
CA GLN A 70 3.56 -12.93 -3.73
C GLN A 70 2.35 -12.08 -3.35
N LEU A 71 1.36 -12.69 -2.70
CA LEU A 71 0.18 -11.98 -2.19
C LEU A 71 0.55 -11.04 -1.05
N VAL A 72 1.45 -11.46 -0.14
CA VAL A 72 1.98 -10.58 0.90
C VAL A 72 2.62 -9.33 0.29
N GLY A 73 3.43 -9.50 -0.76
CA GLY A 73 4.03 -8.39 -1.50
C GLY A 73 2.98 -7.45 -2.10
N ALA A 74 1.96 -8.00 -2.76
CA ALA A 74 0.90 -7.22 -3.41
C ALA A 74 -0.01 -6.49 -2.41
N TYR A 75 -0.31 -7.10 -1.26
CA TYR A 75 -1.04 -6.41 -0.19
C TYR A 75 -0.26 -5.24 0.39
N ALA A 76 1.04 -5.42 0.62
CA ALA A 76 1.90 -4.33 1.10
C ALA A 76 1.93 -3.16 0.10
N GLU A 77 2.03 -3.46 -1.19
CA GLU A 77 1.97 -2.45 -2.26
C GLU A 77 0.60 -1.74 -2.28
N LEU A 78 -0.50 -2.47 -2.18
CA LEU A 78 -1.84 -1.89 -2.13
C LEU A 78 -2.01 -0.93 -0.93
N ILE A 79 -1.56 -1.33 0.27
CA ILE A 79 -1.62 -0.50 1.48
C ILE A 79 -0.83 0.80 1.29
N LEU A 80 0.38 0.71 0.74
CA LEU A 80 1.23 1.88 0.51
C LEU A 80 0.71 2.78 -0.61
N SER A 81 0.12 2.23 -1.65
CA SER A 81 -0.56 3.00 -2.70
C SER A 81 -1.77 3.75 -2.15
N GLY A 82 -2.56 3.12 -1.27
CA GLY A 82 -3.66 3.77 -0.56
C GLY A 82 -3.17 4.93 0.33
N LYS A 83 -2.05 4.74 1.05
CA LYS A 83 -1.40 5.83 1.77
C LYS A 83 -0.97 6.96 0.83
N LYS A 84 -0.27 6.65 -0.27
CA LYS A 84 0.21 7.65 -1.24
C LYS A 84 -0.96 8.49 -1.77
N LEU A 85 -2.08 7.83 -2.08
CA LEU A 85 -3.31 8.49 -2.49
C LEU A 85 -3.89 9.41 -1.40
N SER A 86 -4.00 8.93 -0.16
CA SER A 86 -4.46 9.73 0.98
C SER A 86 -3.56 10.94 1.22
N ASP A 87 -2.24 10.78 1.17
CA ASP A 87 -1.29 11.87 1.40
C ASP A 87 -1.40 12.94 0.31
N ALA A 88 -1.46 12.52 -0.96
CA ALA A 88 -1.66 13.43 -2.10
C ALA A 88 -2.99 14.20 -1.97
N ALA A 89 -4.07 13.52 -1.61
CA ALA A 89 -5.37 14.14 -1.40
C ALA A 89 -5.35 15.15 -0.24
N LYS A 90 -4.81 14.78 0.93
CA LYS A 90 -4.68 15.69 2.08
C LYS A 90 -3.85 16.92 1.77
N GLN A 91 -2.77 16.77 1.01
CA GLN A 91 -1.90 17.86 0.61
C GLN A 91 -2.60 18.81 -0.37
N LYS A 92 -3.31 18.27 -1.38
CA LYS A 92 -3.95 19.08 -2.43
C LYS A 92 -5.29 19.67 -1.97
N PHE A 93 -6.03 18.94 -1.16
CA PHE A 93 -7.40 19.24 -0.74
C PHE A 93 -7.52 19.10 0.79
N PRO A 94 -7.05 20.10 1.56
CA PRO A 94 -7.10 20.04 3.02
C PRO A 94 -8.55 19.90 3.51
N GLY A 95 -8.77 18.99 4.46
CA GLY A 95 -10.10 18.68 4.98
C GLY A 95 -10.92 17.70 4.13
N ALA A 96 -10.39 17.23 3.00
CA ALA A 96 -11.02 16.15 2.25
C ALA A 96 -11.08 14.87 3.08
N VAL A 97 -12.28 14.34 3.22
CA VAL A 97 -12.60 13.03 3.81
C VAL A 97 -13.26 12.16 2.73
N GLY A 98 -13.50 10.88 3.01
CA GLY A 98 -14.23 9.99 2.10
C GLY A 98 -13.34 8.93 1.47
N ALA A 99 -13.48 8.70 0.16
CA ALA A 99 -12.81 7.58 -0.52
C ALA A 99 -11.27 7.61 -0.41
N PHE A 100 -10.66 8.77 -0.20
CA PHE A 100 -9.21 8.90 -0.01
C PHE A 100 -8.73 8.33 1.33
N THR A 101 -9.57 8.34 2.35
CA THR A 101 -9.21 7.99 3.72
C THR A 101 -9.78 6.64 4.17
N GLN A 102 -10.64 6.03 3.35
CA GLN A 102 -11.26 4.76 3.72
C GLN A 102 -10.21 3.66 3.81
N GLY A 103 -10.07 3.07 5.00
CA GLY A 103 -9.10 2.00 5.26
C GLY A 103 -7.66 2.47 5.43
N THR A 104 -7.36 3.76 5.37
CA THR A 104 -6.00 4.24 5.65
C THR A 104 -5.71 4.22 7.14
N VAL A 105 -4.42 4.18 7.46
CA VAL A 105 -3.93 4.20 8.84
C VAL A 105 -3.63 5.64 9.23
N SER A 106 -4.26 6.11 10.29
CA SER A 106 -3.95 7.39 10.92
C SER A 106 -3.07 7.20 12.17
N PRO A 107 -2.26 8.20 12.59
CA PRO A 107 -1.58 8.18 13.88
C PRO A 107 -2.54 7.95 15.05
N GLU A 108 -3.75 8.51 14.97
CA GLU A 108 -4.81 8.32 15.96
C GLU A 108 -5.25 6.85 16.04
N ASP A 109 -5.16 6.10 14.95
CA ASP A 109 -5.47 4.66 14.94
C ASP A 109 -4.51 3.88 15.85
N ALA A 110 -3.24 4.29 15.94
CA ALA A 110 -2.25 3.61 16.77
C ALA A 110 -2.57 3.73 18.28
N ALA A 111 -3.12 4.86 18.72
CA ALA A 111 -3.60 5.02 20.09
C ALA A 111 -4.83 4.14 20.38
N ARG A 112 -5.72 3.97 19.39
CA ARG A 112 -6.90 3.11 19.53
C ARG A 112 -6.55 1.62 19.63
N VAL A 113 -5.41 1.19 19.06
CA VAL A 113 -4.92 -0.20 19.24
C VAL A 113 -4.65 -0.52 20.71
N ASP A 114 -4.17 0.44 21.51
CA ASP A 114 -3.88 0.20 22.93
C ASP A 114 -5.17 -0.05 23.73
N ALA A 115 -6.26 0.65 23.40
CA ALA A 115 -7.57 0.49 24.02
C ALA A 115 -8.40 -0.68 23.45
N ALA A 116 -8.06 -1.16 22.25
CA ALA A 116 -8.82 -2.19 21.54
C ALA A 116 -8.97 -3.50 22.34
N PRO A 117 -10.19 -4.08 22.41
CA PRO A 117 -10.39 -5.45 22.88
C PRO A 117 -9.53 -6.45 22.10
N LEU A 118 -8.82 -7.29 22.84
CA LEU A 118 -7.92 -8.32 22.31
C LEU A 118 -8.28 -9.67 22.92
N THR A 119 -8.58 -10.64 22.07
CA THR A 119 -8.73 -12.05 22.43
C THR A 119 -7.52 -12.81 21.91
N VAL A 120 -6.85 -13.59 22.78
CA VAL A 120 -5.69 -14.41 22.40
C VAL A 120 -6.03 -15.88 22.65
N GLU A 121 -5.87 -16.71 21.62
CA GLU A 121 -6.16 -18.14 21.61
C GLU A 121 -4.95 -18.88 21.07
N GLY A 122 -4.05 -19.30 21.98
CA GLY A 122 -2.77 -19.94 21.62
C GLY A 122 -1.91 -19.06 20.73
N ASP A 123 -1.69 -19.52 19.49
CA ASP A 123 -0.88 -18.85 18.47
C ASP A 123 -1.69 -17.90 17.58
N THR A 124 -2.96 -17.66 17.91
CA THR A 124 -3.81 -16.71 17.19
C THR A 124 -4.30 -15.60 18.11
N ALA A 125 -4.55 -14.43 17.53
CA ALA A 125 -5.13 -13.32 18.24
C ALA A 125 -6.12 -12.54 17.37
N THR A 126 -7.12 -11.98 18.01
CA THR A 126 -8.20 -11.25 17.37
C THR A 126 -8.33 -9.89 18.06
N LEU A 127 -8.11 -8.81 17.31
CA LEU A 127 -8.15 -7.43 17.79
C LEU A 127 -9.29 -6.66 17.11
N ARG A 128 -10.22 -6.11 17.89
CA ARG A 128 -11.38 -5.36 17.40
C ARG A 128 -11.20 -3.86 17.65
N LEU A 129 -11.29 -3.06 16.60
CA LEU A 129 -11.31 -1.59 16.71
C LEU A 129 -12.76 -1.12 16.74
N GLU A 130 -13.13 -0.21 17.64
CA GLU A 130 -14.55 0.17 17.87
C GLU A 130 -15.24 0.74 16.62
N ASP A 131 -14.51 1.49 15.80
CA ASP A 131 -15.04 2.15 14.59
C ASP A 131 -14.84 1.32 13.30
N ARG A 132 -14.45 0.04 13.41
CA ARG A 132 -14.26 -0.83 12.25
C ARG A 132 -15.05 -2.12 12.43
N ASP A 133 -15.90 -2.42 11.46
CA ASP A 133 -16.62 -3.69 11.40
C ASP A 133 -15.67 -4.88 11.20
N GLN A 134 -14.52 -4.64 10.57
CA GLN A 134 -13.53 -5.66 10.30
C GLN A 134 -12.58 -5.84 11.48
N THR A 135 -12.61 -7.03 12.05
CA THR A 135 -11.66 -7.47 13.08
C THR A 135 -10.31 -7.81 12.47
N LEU A 136 -9.23 -7.42 13.16
CA LEU A 136 -7.87 -7.76 12.77
C LEU A 136 -7.50 -9.13 13.36
N LYS A 137 -7.13 -10.07 12.49
CA LYS A 137 -6.61 -11.38 12.90
C LYS A 137 -5.10 -11.38 12.85
N LEU A 138 -4.48 -11.98 13.85
CA LEU A 138 -3.03 -12.13 13.94
C LEU A 138 -2.67 -13.58 14.22
N GLN A 139 -1.49 -13.97 13.78
CA GLN A 139 -0.90 -15.27 14.07
C GLN A 139 0.54 -15.08 14.56
N ARG A 140 0.92 -15.87 15.56
CA ARG A 140 2.29 -15.96 16.06
C ARG A 140 3.13 -16.76 15.07
N GLN A 141 4.20 -16.15 14.59
CA GLN A 141 5.27 -16.78 13.82
C GLN A 141 6.51 -16.95 14.71
N PRO A 142 7.51 -17.76 14.30
CA PRO A 142 8.76 -17.91 15.05
C PRO A 142 9.46 -16.57 15.36
N ASP A 143 9.29 -15.56 14.50
CA ASP A 143 9.90 -14.24 14.63
C ASP A 143 8.97 -13.16 15.20
N GLY A 144 7.76 -13.53 15.65
CA GLY A 144 6.82 -12.61 16.30
C GLY A 144 5.41 -12.66 15.74
N TRP A 145 4.54 -11.79 16.24
CA TRP A 145 3.16 -11.67 15.78
C TRP A 145 3.06 -10.96 14.44
N ARG A 146 2.21 -11.48 13.55
CA ARG A 146 1.96 -10.89 12.23
C ARG A 146 0.47 -10.81 11.92
N LEU A 147 0.07 -9.81 11.16
CA LEU A 147 -1.31 -9.62 10.72
C LEU A 147 -1.64 -10.62 9.61
N VAL A 148 -2.70 -11.40 9.82
CA VAL A 148 -3.23 -12.35 8.84
C VAL A 148 -4.06 -11.58 7.82
N MET A 149 -3.61 -11.58 6.57
CA MET A 149 -4.42 -11.07 5.46
C MET A 149 -5.42 -12.15 5.05
N PRO A 150 -6.73 -11.83 4.98
CA PRO A 150 -7.75 -12.82 4.70
C PRO A 150 -7.52 -13.50 3.36
N ASP A 151 -7.51 -14.83 3.37
CA ASP A 151 -7.57 -15.64 2.18
C ASP A 151 -9.03 -15.99 1.88
N MET A 152 -9.68 -15.23 1.01
CA MET A 152 -11.12 -15.40 0.74
C MET A 152 -11.44 -16.48 -0.30
N VAL A 153 -10.45 -17.10 -0.95
CA VAL A 153 -10.70 -17.90 -2.16
C VAL A 153 -9.84 -19.16 -2.28
N GLY A 154 -9.65 -19.88 -1.17
CA GLY A 154 -9.05 -21.23 -1.15
C GLY A 154 -7.68 -21.37 -1.86
N ASP A 155 -7.26 -22.61 -2.06
CA ASP A 155 -5.90 -22.95 -2.53
C ASP A 155 -5.75 -23.07 -4.05
N ASP A 156 -6.75 -22.66 -4.85
CA ASP A 156 -6.66 -22.78 -6.31
C ASP A 156 -5.60 -21.83 -6.89
N PRO A 157 -4.57 -22.35 -7.60
CA PRO A 157 -3.56 -21.52 -8.24
C PRO A 157 -4.13 -20.45 -9.18
N GLN A 158 -5.25 -20.72 -9.87
CA GLN A 158 -5.86 -19.74 -10.77
C GLN A 158 -6.44 -18.54 -9.97
N HIS A 159 -7.19 -18.82 -8.90
CA HIS A 159 -7.68 -17.77 -8.00
C HIS A 159 -6.55 -16.93 -7.40
N ARG A 160 -5.39 -17.53 -7.12
CA ARG A 160 -4.20 -16.78 -6.66
C ARG A 160 -3.70 -15.80 -7.72
N ILE A 161 -3.57 -16.25 -8.97
CA ILE A 161 -3.13 -15.41 -10.10
C ILE A 161 -4.10 -14.25 -10.32
N ASP A 162 -5.41 -14.53 -10.33
CA ASP A 162 -6.44 -13.51 -10.53
C ASP A 162 -6.44 -12.47 -9.40
N ARG A 163 -6.25 -12.93 -8.15
CA ARG A 163 -6.13 -12.04 -7.00
C ARG A 163 -4.87 -11.18 -7.07
N LEU A 164 -3.74 -11.75 -7.45
CA LEU A 164 -2.50 -10.99 -7.63
C LEU A 164 -2.68 -9.91 -8.70
N ALA A 165 -3.33 -10.23 -9.82
CA ALA A 165 -3.65 -9.27 -10.86
C ALA A 165 -4.60 -8.17 -10.37
N LEU A 166 -5.62 -8.52 -9.59
CA LEU A 166 -6.54 -7.57 -8.96
C LEU A 166 -5.81 -6.61 -8.01
N LEU A 167 -5.03 -7.13 -7.05
CA LEU A 167 -4.30 -6.32 -6.08
C LEU A 167 -3.33 -5.36 -6.76
N LYS A 168 -2.62 -5.82 -7.79
CA LYS A 168 -1.74 -4.98 -8.62
C LYS A 168 -2.53 -3.88 -9.34
N GLY A 169 -3.63 -4.22 -10.00
CA GLY A 169 -4.46 -3.24 -10.70
C GLY A 169 -5.02 -2.16 -9.76
N LEU A 170 -5.45 -2.53 -8.56
CA LEU A 170 -5.92 -1.58 -7.54
C LEU A 170 -4.79 -0.66 -7.07
N SER A 171 -3.60 -1.23 -6.79
CA SER A 171 -2.41 -0.49 -6.38
C SER A 171 -1.96 0.53 -7.45
N GLU A 172 -1.91 0.11 -8.72
CA GLU A 172 -1.60 0.96 -9.87
C GLU A 172 -2.61 2.10 -10.03
N ALA A 173 -3.90 1.79 -9.94
CA ALA A 173 -4.97 2.80 -10.03
C ALA A 173 -4.86 3.86 -8.94
N MET A 174 -4.61 3.47 -7.68
CA MET A 174 -4.41 4.41 -6.57
C MET A 174 -3.14 5.26 -6.76
N THR A 175 -2.05 4.64 -7.19
CA THR A 175 -0.78 5.33 -7.46
C THR A 175 -0.93 6.39 -8.54
N LEU A 176 -1.58 6.04 -9.65
CA LEU A 176 -1.86 6.97 -10.75
C LEU A 176 -2.75 8.14 -10.29
N CYS A 177 -3.79 7.87 -9.51
CA CYS A 177 -4.64 8.93 -8.96
C CYS A 177 -3.85 9.87 -8.04
N ALA A 178 -2.98 9.33 -7.19
CA ALA A 178 -2.14 10.12 -6.30
C ALA A 178 -1.22 11.08 -7.10
N GLU A 179 -0.65 10.60 -8.20
CA GLU A 179 0.19 11.38 -9.10
C GLU A 179 -0.58 12.49 -9.81
N GLU A 180 -1.78 12.18 -10.31
CA GLU A 180 -2.64 13.17 -10.96
C GLU A 180 -3.17 14.24 -10.00
N ILE A 181 -3.52 13.86 -8.78
CA ILE A 181 -3.90 14.80 -7.70
C ILE A 181 -2.73 15.73 -7.39
N SER A 182 -1.53 15.15 -7.18
CA SER A 182 -0.31 15.91 -6.89
C SER A 182 0.07 16.84 -8.05
N GLY A 183 -0.11 16.37 -9.29
CA GLY A 183 0.09 17.15 -10.51
C GLY A 183 -0.98 18.22 -10.76
N GLY A 184 -2.01 18.31 -9.92
CA GLY A 184 -3.07 19.31 -10.03
C GLY A 184 -4.05 19.08 -11.18
N LYS A 185 -4.18 17.84 -11.66
CA LYS A 185 -5.12 17.48 -12.75
C LYS A 185 -6.58 17.77 -12.38
N PHE A 186 -6.92 17.66 -11.10
CA PHE A 186 -8.28 17.85 -10.59
C PHE A 186 -8.42 19.22 -9.94
N ALA A 187 -9.49 19.94 -10.30
CA ALA A 187 -9.80 21.25 -9.75
C ALA A 187 -10.34 21.14 -8.31
N THR A 188 -11.12 20.11 -8.02
CA THR A 188 -11.76 19.91 -6.71
C THR A 188 -11.52 18.51 -6.15
N ALA A 189 -11.72 18.36 -4.83
CA ALA A 189 -11.66 17.07 -4.15
C ALA A 189 -12.71 16.08 -4.69
N HIS A 190 -13.90 16.58 -5.04
CA HIS A 190 -14.98 15.77 -5.58
C HIS A 190 -14.62 15.17 -6.95
N ASP A 191 -14.00 15.95 -7.83
CA ASP A 191 -13.53 15.47 -9.14
C ASP A 191 -12.48 14.36 -8.97
N ALA A 192 -11.54 14.56 -8.05
CA ALA A 192 -10.53 13.57 -7.73
C ALA A 192 -11.14 12.29 -7.13
N GLU A 193 -12.15 12.42 -6.25
CA GLU A 193 -12.82 11.28 -5.64
C GLU A 193 -13.58 10.45 -6.67
N ASN A 194 -14.31 11.10 -7.57
CA ASN A 194 -15.00 10.43 -8.67
C ASN A 194 -14.00 9.69 -9.56
N ALA A 195 -12.88 10.33 -9.91
CA ALA A 195 -11.83 9.69 -10.71
C ALA A 195 -11.20 8.47 -10.02
N VAL A 196 -11.02 8.51 -8.70
CA VAL A 196 -10.58 7.33 -7.92
C VAL A 196 -11.62 6.23 -8.00
N ARG A 197 -12.90 6.53 -7.71
CA ARG A 197 -13.99 5.54 -7.74
C ARG A 197 -14.13 4.87 -9.10
N ASP A 198 -14.11 5.66 -10.18
CA ASP A 198 -14.24 5.17 -11.55
C ASP A 198 -13.11 4.19 -11.91
N ARG A 199 -11.88 4.49 -11.51
CA ARG A 199 -10.73 3.62 -11.79
C ARG A 199 -10.74 2.34 -10.97
N LEU A 200 -11.05 2.44 -9.68
CA LEU A 200 -11.20 1.24 -8.84
C LEU A 200 -12.34 0.36 -9.37
N GLY A 201 -13.46 0.97 -9.79
CA GLY A 201 -14.58 0.29 -10.46
C GLY A 201 -14.13 -0.42 -11.74
N ALA A 202 -13.37 0.25 -12.61
CA ALA A 202 -12.86 -0.35 -13.84
C ALA A 202 -11.92 -1.54 -13.58
N VAL A 203 -11.10 -1.49 -12.54
CA VAL A 203 -10.26 -2.62 -12.12
C VAL A 203 -11.11 -3.80 -11.64
N LEU A 204 -12.12 -3.54 -10.82
CA LEU A 204 -13.04 -4.57 -10.32
C LEU A 204 -13.85 -5.21 -11.45
N ASP A 205 -14.38 -4.39 -12.37
CA ASP A 205 -15.11 -4.86 -13.55
C ASP A 205 -14.25 -5.76 -14.43
N LYS A 206 -12.97 -5.42 -14.60
CA LYS A 206 -12.02 -6.27 -15.34
C LYS A 206 -11.82 -7.60 -14.64
N ALA A 207 -11.67 -7.60 -13.31
CA ALA A 207 -11.47 -8.83 -12.54
C ALA A 207 -12.72 -9.73 -12.56
N MET A 208 -13.93 -9.17 -12.52
CA MET A 208 -15.18 -9.94 -12.59
C MET A 208 -15.46 -10.51 -13.98
N LYS A 209 -14.92 -9.91 -15.05
CA LYS A 209 -15.08 -10.38 -16.43
C LYS A 209 -14.08 -11.47 -16.82
N SER A 210 -13.10 -11.78 -15.97
CA SER A 210 -12.20 -12.92 -16.19
C SER A 210 -13.02 -14.20 -16.22
N PRO A 211 -12.87 -15.05 -17.26
CA PRO A 211 -13.65 -16.28 -17.37
C PRO A 211 -13.41 -17.18 -16.15
N PRO A 212 -14.44 -17.88 -15.65
CA PRO A 212 -14.26 -18.79 -14.53
C PRO A 212 -13.23 -19.86 -14.88
N PRO A 213 -12.44 -20.35 -13.90
CA PRO A 213 -11.49 -21.42 -14.14
C PRO A 213 -12.21 -22.61 -14.77
N THR A 214 -11.72 -23.10 -15.90
CA THR A 214 -12.29 -24.27 -16.57
C THR A 214 -12.08 -25.49 -15.69
N SER A 215 -13.10 -25.88 -14.92
CA SER A 215 -13.10 -27.10 -14.13
C SER A 215 -12.85 -28.29 -15.06
N LYS A 216 -11.68 -28.93 -14.96
CA LYS A 216 -11.45 -30.19 -15.67
C LYS A 216 -12.47 -31.21 -15.16
N PRO A 217 -13.21 -31.92 -16.02
CA PRO A 217 -14.16 -32.92 -15.59
C PRO A 217 -13.44 -33.98 -14.75
N THR A 218 -13.87 -34.16 -13.50
CA THR A 218 -13.39 -35.24 -12.63
C THR A 218 -13.92 -36.56 -13.20
N THR A 219 -13.09 -37.25 -13.99
CA THR A 219 -13.38 -38.63 -14.39
C THR A 219 -13.29 -39.51 -13.15
N ARG A 220 -14.44 -39.90 -12.62
CA ARG A 220 -14.55 -40.87 -11.53
C ARG A 220 -14.29 -42.26 -12.12
N HIS A 221 -13.19 -42.91 -11.70
CA HIS A 221 -12.90 -44.31 -11.98
C HIS A 221 -13.45 -45.20 -10.88
#